data_AF-A0A9D2QRY5-F1
#
_entry.id   AF-A0A9D2QRY5-F1
#
_cell.length_a   1.000
_cell.length_b   1.000
_cell.length_c   1.000
_cell.angle_alpha   90.00
_cell.angle_beta   90.00
_cell.angle_gamma   90.00
#
_symmetry.space_group_name_H-M   'P 1'
#
loop_
_entity.id
_entity.type
_entity.pdbx_description
1 polymer ?
#
loop_
_entity_poly.entity_id
_entity_poly.type
_entity_poly.pdbx_seq_one_letter_code
_entity_poly.pdbx_strand_id
1 'polypeptide(L)'
;MFTLPKYYEPDFSSEPLKNAPDAKWEEAAADGVAPENYHSTSMYPEYFKINGKWMLPEKSRMDSSVVYDKDGTLKVVENRNLKKGDRVILGRTEKGEEGIYLHTTGFENPEETQKDQFVFRQGRSRETSYARDYDRLFELLNYEREHGNILWVMGPAFAFDADARRAMEAMVENGYVDGLMAGNALATHDLEGAMFHTALGQDIYTQKSHPNGHYNHLDVINRVRKSGSIPQFIEDYKIDNGIMYSCVKNKIPFVLTGSIRDDGPLPEVIGNAYEGQTAMRQMVEKATTVICLATMLHTIATGNMTPSYTVTAEKEIRPVFLYTVDADEFVVNKLLDRGSLSATTIVTNVQDFIMLTVKGLGIL
;
A
#
# COMPACT_ATOMS: atom_id res chain seq x y z
N MET A 1 10.00 21.87 6.32
CA MET A 1 9.99 21.91 4.85
C MET A 1 10.48 20.57 4.39
N PHE A 2 9.63 19.80 3.70
CA PHE A 2 9.96 18.45 3.27
C PHE A 2 11.08 18.47 2.22
N THR A 3 12.03 17.56 2.36
CA THR A 3 13.04 17.28 1.34
C THR A 3 12.97 15.80 1.00
N LEU A 4 12.70 15.49 -0.28
CA LEU A 4 12.66 14.12 -0.76
C LEU A 4 14.07 13.48 -0.61
N PRO A 5 14.20 12.30 0.03
CA PRO A 5 15.48 11.61 0.14
C PRO A 5 16.07 11.35 -1.24
N LYS A 6 17.34 11.74 -1.42
CA LYS A 6 18.09 11.47 -2.63
C LYS A 6 18.46 9.99 -2.69
N TYR A 7 18.36 9.40 -3.88
CA TYR A 7 18.90 8.08 -4.13
C TYR A 7 20.41 8.14 -4.44
N TYR A 8 21.18 7.29 -3.76
CA TYR A 8 22.61 7.11 -3.96
C TYR A 8 22.84 5.78 -4.68
N GLU A 9 23.18 5.83 -5.98
CA GLU A 9 23.43 4.62 -6.75
C GLU A 9 24.65 3.84 -6.23
N PRO A 10 24.66 2.50 -6.35
CA PRO A 10 25.85 1.71 -6.07
C PRO A 10 27.00 2.07 -7.02
N ASP A 11 28.23 2.10 -6.50
CA ASP A 11 29.42 2.27 -7.35
C ASP A 11 29.77 0.94 -8.04
N PHE A 12 29.15 0.70 -9.19
CA PHE A 12 29.40 -0.48 -10.02
C PHE A 12 30.81 -0.54 -10.63
N SER A 13 31.61 0.53 -10.50
CA SER A 13 33.00 0.57 -10.97
C SER A 13 34.00 0.09 -9.91
N SER A 14 33.54 -0.11 -8.67
CA SER A 14 34.34 -0.59 -7.54
C SER A 14 34.23 -2.11 -7.33
N GLU A 15 35.25 -2.71 -6.69
CA GLU A 15 35.15 -4.10 -6.24
C GLU A 15 34.16 -4.22 -5.07
N PRO A 16 33.36 -5.30 -4.99
CA PRO A 16 33.38 -6.48 -5.88
C PRO A 16 32.49 -6.35 -7.14
N LEU A 17 31.69 -5.29 -7.27
CA LEU A 17 30.64 -5.21 -8.31
C LEU A 17 31.19 -5.06 -9.74
N LYS A 18 32.37 -4.47 -9.89
CA LYS A 18 33.07 -4.33 -11.17
C LYS A 18 33.31 -5.69 -11.84
N ASN A 19 33.85 -6.65 -11.08
CA ASN A 19 34.22 -7.97 -11.58
C ASN A 19 33.19 -9.07 -11.28
N ALA A 20 32.05 -8.71 -10.68
CA ALA A 20 30.92 -9.61 -10.53
C ALA A 20 30.57 -10.30 -11.86
N PRO A 21 30.20 -11.59 -11.85
CA PRO A 21 29.73 -12.28 -13.05
C PRO A 21 28.38 -11.73 -13.50
N ASP A 22 27.97 -12.07 -14.73
CA ASP A 22 26.57 -11.90 -15.13
C ASP A 22 25.68 -12.88 -14.38
N ALA A 23 24.47 -12.44 -14.05
CA ALA A 23 23.45 -13.25 -13.43
C ALA A 23 23.04 -14.41 -14.35
N LYS A 24 22.99 -15.61 -13.78
CA LYS A 24 22.52 -16.80 -14.49
C LYS A 24 21.00 -16.77 -14.59
N TRP A 25 20.47 -17.47 -15.59
CA TRP A 25 19.03 -17.68 -15.73
C TRP A 25 18.75 -19.07 -16.31
N GLU A 26 17.54 -19.55 -16.06
CA GLU A 26 17.00 -20.78 -16.62
C GLU A 26 15.55 -20.56 -17.08
N GLU A 27 15.12 -21.30 -18.09
CA GLU A 27 13.73 -21.24 -18.56
C GLU A 27 12.79 -21.97 -17.58
N ALA A 28 11.70 -21.32 -17.21
CA ALA A 28 10.64 -21.95 -16.43
C ALA A 28 10.09 -23.19 -17.16
N ALA A 29 10.12 -24.35 -16.49
CA ALA A 29 9.73 -25.63 -17.10
C ALA A 29 8.22 -25.74 -17.37
N ALA A 30 7.40 -25.00 -16.61
CA ALA A 30 5.95 -24.98 -16.69
C ALA A 30 5.37 -23.63 -16.22
N ASP A 31 4.13 -23.35 -16.60
CA ASP A 31 3.38 -22.22 -16.07
C ASP A 31 3.30 -22.31 -14.55
N GLY A 32 3.57 -21.18 -13.87
CA GLY A 32 3.50 -21.09 -12.41
C GLY A 32 4.70 -21.68 -11.65
N VAL A 33 5.73 -22.19 -12.35
CA VAL A 33 6.85 -22.93 -11.73
C VAL A 33 8.18 -22.22 -12.00
N ALA A 34 8.75 -21.62 -10.96
CA ALA A 34 10.11 -21.10 -11.01
C ALA A 34 11.13 -22.26 -11.01
N PRO A 35 12.26 -22.13 -11.73
CA PRO A 35 13.34 -23.12 -11.71
C PRO A 35 13.95 -23.25 -10.31
N GLU A 36 14.67 -24.34 -10.05
CA GLU A 36 15.46 -24.44 -8.82
C GLU A 36 16.48 -23.29 -8.75
N ASN A 37 16.81 -22.85 -7.54
CA ASN A 37 17.73 -21.75 -7.31
C ASN A 37 17.28 -20.37 -7.86
N TYR A 38 16.02 -20.19 -8.27
CA TYR A 38 15.47 -18.88 -8.69
C TYR A 38 15.70 -17.81 -7.63
N HIS A 39 16.14 -16.60 -8.00
CA HIS A 39 16.25 -15.50 -7.04
C HIS A 39 14.87 -14.99 -6.61
N SER A 40 14.66 -14.82 -5.30
CA SER A 40 13.42 -14.27 -4.74
C SER A 40 13.66 -12.83 -4.32
N THR A 41 12.95 -11.90 -4.93
CA THR A 41 13.07 -10.47 -4.67
C THR A 41 12.61 -10.09 -3.27
N SER A 42 13.20 -9.03 -2.74
CA SER A 42 12.86 -8.32 -1.52
C SER A 42 12.03 -7.06 -1.83
N MET A 43 11.91 -6.15 -0.86
CA MET A 43 11.32 -4.82 -1.06
C MET A 43 12.30 -3.77 -1.59
N TYR A 44 13.61 -3.99 -1.49
CA TYR A 44 14.62 -2.97 -1.79
C TYR A 44 14.99 -2.92 -3.28
N PRO A 45 15.71 -1.86 -3.72
CA PRO A 45 16.36 -1.87 -5.03
C PRO A 45 17.32 -3.06 -5.17
N GLU A 46 17.12 -3.83 -6.22
CA GLU A 46 17.95 -4.99 -6.55
C GLU A 46 18.43 -4.88 -7.99
N TYR A 47 19.75 -4.92 -8.13
CA TYR A 47 20.42 -4.82 -9.42
C TYR A 47 20.86 -6.19 -9.90
N PHE A 48 20.71 -6.41 -11.20
CA PHE A 48 21.09 -7.65 -11.87
C PHE A 48 22.07 -7.34 -12.99
N LYS A 49 23.22 -8.00 -12.99
CA LYS A 49 24.23 -7.83 -14.03
C LYS A 49 23.91 -8.72 -15.22
N ILE A 50 23.60 -8.11 -16.36
CA ILE A 50 23.23 -8.82 -17.59
C ILE A 50 24.10 -8.28 -18.72
N ASN A 51 24.83 -9.18 -19.39
CA ASN A 51 25.75 -8.84 -20.48
C ASN A 51 26.73 -7.70 -20.09
N GLY A 52 27.27 -7.77 -18.87
CA GLY A 52 28.20 -6.79 -18.31
C GLY A 52 27.57 -5.50 -17.77
N LYS A 53 26.24 -5.30 -17.89
CA LYS A 53 25.54 -4.11 -17.42
C LYS A 53 24.68 -4.41 -16.19
N TRP A 54 24.83 -3.61 -15.14
CA TRP A 54 23.92 -3.64 -13.98
C TRP A 54 22.59 -2.95 -14.32
N MET A 55 21.50 -3.65 -14.06
CA MET A 55 20.14 -3.24 -14.41
C MET A 55 19.22 -3.32 -13.19
N LEU A 56 18.38 -2.30 -13.00
CA LEU A 56 17.34 -2.25 -11.98
C LEU A 56 15.98 -2.48 -12.66
N PRO A 57 15.13 -3.41 -12.19
CA PRO A 57 13.75 -3.52 -12.66
C PRO A 57 12.96 -2.25 -12.36
N GLU A 58 12.16 -1.76 -13.32
CA GLU A 58 11.37 -0.53 -13.13
C GLU A 58 10.23 -0.71 -12.11
N LYS A 59 9.75 -1.94 -11.97
CA LYS A 59 8.71 -2.33 -11.02
C LYS A 59 9.24 -3.46 -10.16
N SER A 60 9.07 -3.33 -8.86
CA SER A 60 9.50 -4.33 -7.89
C SER A 60 8.36 -4.75 -6.97
N ARG A 61 8.57 -5.90 -6.32
CA ARG A 61 7.67 -6.54 -5.37
C ARG A 61 8.45 -7.64 -4.66
N MET A 62 8.25 -7.83 -3.35
CA MET A 62 8.86 -8.96 -2.64
C MET A 62 8.24 -10.32 -3.00
N ASP A 63 8.93 -11.41 -2.67
CA ASP A 63 8.47 -12.79 -2.88
C ASP A 63 8.12 -13.10 -4.34
N SER A 64 8.89 -12.54 -5.28
CA SER A 64 8.70 -12.71 -6.71
C SER A 64 9.99 -13.14 -7.42
N SER A 65 9.86 -13.68 -8.62
CA SER A 65 10.99 -14.00 -9.49
C SER A 65 11.31 -12.82 -10.41
N VAL A 66 12.57 -12.73 -10.85
CA VAL A 66 12.96 -11.78 -11.90
C VAL A 66 13.07 -12.52 -13.23
N VAL A 67 12.32 -12.06 -14.23
CA VAL A 67 12.34 -12.58 -15.59
C VAL A 67 13.17 -11.63 -16.47
N TYR A 68 14.16 -12.17 -17.17
CA TYR A 68 14.89 -11.49 -18.23
C TYR A 68 14.17 -11.65 -19.56
N ASP A 69 13.46 -10.60 -19.97
CA ASP A 69 12.60 -10.65 -21.14
C ASP A 69 13.40 -10.52 -22.45
N LYS A 70 12.80 -10.96 -23.57
CA LYS A 70 13.40 -10.98 -24.91
C LYS A 70 13.72 -9.59 -25.44
N ASP A 71 13.04 -8.55 -24.95
CA ASP A 71 13.31 -7.14 -25.27
C ASP A 71 14.52 -6.58 -24.48
N GLY A 72 15.13 -7.39 -23.62
CA GLY A 72 16.28 -7.02 -22.81
C GLY A 72 15.92 -6.35 -21.48
N THR A 73 14.63 -6.25 -21.13
CA THR A 73 14.17 -5.69 -19.85
C THR A 73 14.10 -6.74 -18.74
N LEU A 74 14.03 -6.28 -17.49
CA LEU A 74 13.79 -7.11 -16.32
C LEU A 74 12.36 -6.90 -15.81
N LYS A 75 11.64 -8.01 -15.58
CA LYS A 75 10.28 -8.00 -15.08
C LYS A 75 10.19 -8.77 -13.77
N VAL A 76 9.63 -8.15 -12.74
CA VAL A 76 9.37 -8.82 -11.46
C VAL A 76 7.99 -9.49 -11.50
N VAL A 77 8.00 -10.81 -11.52
CA VAL A 77 6.83 -11.67 -11.78
C VAL A 77 6.59 -12.58 -10.58
N GLU A 78 5.37 -12.54 -10.05
CA GLU A 78 4.96 -13.51 -9.01
C GLU A 78 5.02 -14.91 -9.60
N ASN A 79 5.51 -15.89 -8.85
CA ASN A 79 5.78 -17.23 -9.38
C ASN A 79 4.55 -17.85 -10.05
N ARG A 80 3.33 -17.63 -9.53
CA ARG A 80 2.07 -18.12 -10.12
C ARG A 80 1.75 -17.56 -11.52
N ASN A 81 2.36 -16.43 -11.89
CA ASN A 81 2.17 -15.76 -13.17
C ASN A 81 3.29 -16.09 -14.18
N LEU A 82 4.34 -16.83 -13.77
CA LEU A 82 5.37 -17.29 -14.69
C LEU A 82 4.78 -18.13 -15.80
N LYS A 83 5.32 -17.99 -17.00
CA LYS A 83 4.98 -18.78 -18.18
C LYS A 83 6.11 -19.73 -18.52
N LYS A 84 5.74 -20.91 -19.03
CA LYS A 84 6.73 -21.85 -19.56
C LYS A 84 7.63 -21.14 -20.58
N GLY A 85 8.95 -21.25 -20.39
CA GLY A 85 9.94 -20.59 -21.24
C GLY A 85 10.38 -19.18 -20.77
N ASP A 86 9.79 -18.63 -19.71
CA ASP A 86 10.28 -17.39 -19.10
C ASP A 86 11.70 -17.60 -18.57
N ARG A 87 12.63 -16.71 -18.91
CA ARG A 87 14.02 -16.78 -18.45
C ARG A 87 14.13 -16.19 -17.05
N VAL A 88 14.05 -17.05 -16.05
CA VAL A 88 14.07 -16.66 -14.63
C VAL A 88 15.51 -16.57 -14.12
N ILE A 89 15.86 -15.44 -13.51
CA ILE A 89 17.17 -15.22 -12.88
C ILE A 89 17.38 -16.19 -11.71
N LEU A 90 18.60 -16.74 -11.61
CA LEU A 90 19.02 -17.67 -10.55
C LEU A 90 20.03 -16.99 -9.62
N GLY A 91 19.94 -17.32 -8.34
CA GLY A 91 20.91 -16.88 -7.32
C GLY A 91 20.36 -16.93 -5.90
N ARG A 92 21.27 -16.98 -4.93
CA ARG A 92 20.98 -16.96 -3.48
C ARG A 92 21.79 -15.90 -2.74
N THR A 93 22.80 -15.34 -3.40
CA THR A 93 23.67 -14.29 -2.87
C THR A 93 23.30 -12.93 -3.45
N GLU A 94 23.56 -11.88 -2.68
CA GLU A 94 22.99 -10.55 -2.93
C GLU A 94 24.04 -9.42 -2.81
N LYS A 95 25.33 -9.75 -2.78
CA LYS A 95 26.44 -8.76 -2.72
C LYS A 95 27.26 -8.74 -4.01
N GLY A 96 26.67 -9.24 -5.09
CA GLY A 96 27.24 -9.28 -6.44
C GLY A 96 27.91 -10.59 -6.82
N GLU A 97 28.02 -11.57 -5.92
CA GLU A 97 28.74 -12.83 -6.18
C GLU A 97 28.13 -13.66 -7.31
N GLU A 98 26.81 -13.58 -7.49
CA GLU A 98 26.06 -14.22 -8.57
C GLU A 98 25.48 -13.21 -9.58
N GLY A 99 26.05 -12.00 -9.65
CA GLY A 99 25.52 -10.94 -10.51
C GLY A 99 24.22 -10.32 -10.00
N ILE A 100 23.92 -10.47 -8.71
CA ILE A 100 22.75 -9.92 -8.02
C ILE A 100 23.25 -9.03 -6.86
N TYR A 101 22.77 -7.79 -6.80
CA TYR A 101 23.14 -6.84 -5.75
C TYR A 101 21.92 -6.19 -5.12
N LEU A 102 21.71 -6.44 -3.83
CA LEU A 102 20.67 -5.83 -3.01
C LEU A 102 21.18 -4.52 -2.40
N HIS A 103 20.55 -3.40 -2.73
CA HIS A 103 20.94 -2.08 -2.25
C HIS A 103 20.00 -1.54 -1.18
N THR A 104 20.25 -1.90 0.08
CA THR A 104 19.37 -1.55 1.20
C THR A 104 19.53 -0.12 1.71
N THR A 105 20.68 0.51 1.47
CA THR A 105 21.04 1.83 2.02
C THR A 105 20.93 2.97 1.01
N GLY A 106 20.28 2.74 -0.14
CA GLY A 106 20.24 3.70 -1.24
C GLY A 106 19.59 5.05 -0.94
N PHE A 107 18.82 5.16 0.15
CA PHE A 107 18.24 6.43 0.61
C PHE A 107 18.82 6.92 1.95
N GLU A 108 19.81 6.21 2.50
CA GLU A 108 20.49 6.64 3.72
C GLU A 108 21.59 7.64 3.36
N ASN A 109 21.70 8.72 4.15
CA ASN A 109 22.83 9.63 4.01
C ASN A 109 24.10 8.93 4.53
N PRO A 110 25.13 8.70 3.69
CA PRO A 110 26.36 8.01 4.10
C PRO A 110 27.07 8.70 5.28
N GLU A 111 26.86 10.00 5.46
CA GLU A 111 27.49 10.80 6.51
C GLU A 111 26.78 10.71 7.87
N GLU A 112 25.56 10.16 7.93
CA GLU A 112 24.71 10.16 9.13
C GLU A 112 24.64 8.80 9.86
N THR A 113 25.59 7.89 9.63
CA THR A 113 25.53 6.54 10.23
C THR A 113 25.82 6.58 11.74
N GLN A 114 24.80 6.71 12.59
CA GLN A 114 24.92 6.56 14.04
C GLN A 114 25.18 5.09 14.42
N LYS A 115 26.27 4.85 15.17
CA LYS A 115 26.76 3.53 15.61
C LYS A 115 26.68 3.37 17.14
N ASP A 116 25.59 3.76 17.77
CA ASP A 116 25.48 3.59 19.23
C ASP A 116 25.13 2.14 19.59
N GLN A 117 25.94 1.55 20.47
CA GLN A 117 25.88 0.12 20.84
C GLN A 117 24.89 -0.20 21.98
N PHE A 118 24.32 0.82 22.62
CA PHE A 118 23.33 0.66 23.70
C PHE A 118 22.20 1.68 23.55
N VAL A 119 21.02 1.21 23.14
CA VAL A 119 19.88 2.06 22.79
C VAL A 119 18.60 1.47 23.39
N PHE A 120 17.84 2.28 24.14
CA PHE A 120 16.49 1.94 24.61
C PHE A 120 15.43 2.31 23.55
N ARG A 121 14.29 1.62 23.53
CA ARG A 121 13.14 1.91 22.63
C ARG A 121 13.45 1.79 21.13
N GLN A 122 14.12 0.71 20.73
CA GLN A 122 14.35 0.42 19.30
C GLN A 122 13.06 0.04 18.55
N GLY A 123 12.03 -0.46 19.25
CA GLY A 123 10.70 -0.74 18.71
C GLY A 123 9.68 0.37 19.02
N ARG A 124 8.65 0.51 18.17
CA ARG A 124 7.54 1.43 18.39
C ARG A 124 6.44 0.75 19.20
N SER A 125 5.94 1.43 20.22
CA SER A 125 4.87 0.97 21.12
C SER A 125 3.92 2.12 21.46
N ARG A 126 2.83 1.83 22.19
CA ARG A 126 1.89 2.85 22.72
C ARG A 126 2.55 3.98 23.52
N GLU A 127 3.77 3.78 24.03
CA GLU A 127 4.52 4.78 24.81
C GLU A 127 5.43 5.67 23.95
N THR A 128 5.41 5.48 22.63
CA THR A 128 6.23 6.24 21.68
C THR A 128 5.57 7.58 21.39
N SER A 129 6.35 8.66 21.42
CA SER A 129 5.89 9.97 20.96
C SER A 129 5.90 10.00 19.44
N TYR A 130 4.76 10.33 18.85
CA TYR A 130 4.58 10.43 17.40
C TYR A 130 4.54 11.87 16.88
N ALA A 131 4.79 12.88 17.73
CA ALA A 131 4.66 14.29 17.33
C ALA A 131 5.48 14.62 16.08
N ARG A 132 6.77 14.22 16.04
CA ARG A 132 7.63 14.41 14.87
C ARG A 132 7.22 13.55 13.68
N ASP A 133 6.64 12.38 13.91
CA ASP A 133 6.11 11.53 12.83
C ASP A 133 4.92 12.21 12.15
N TYR A 134 4.03 12.84 12.92
CA TYR A 134 2.93 13.65 12.39
C TYR A 134 3.43 14.87 11.62
N ASP A 135 4.37 15.65 12.19
CA ASP A 135 4.96 16.80 11.48
C ASP A 135 5.52 16.37 10.11
N ARG A 136 6.28 15.27 10.09
CA ARG A 136 6.84 14.70 8.86
C ARG A 136 5.76 14.20 7.90
N LEU A 137 4.73 13.55 8.40
CA LEU A 137 3.61 13.07 7.59
C LEU A 137 2.89 14.25 6.94
N PHE A 138 2.64 15.34 7.66
CA PHE A 138 1.95 16.52 7.10
C PHE A 138 2.81 17.20 6.03
N GLU A 139 4.10 17.35 6.29
CA GLU A 139 5.05 17.89 5.31
C GLU A 139 5.15 16.99 4.07
N LEU A 140 5.21 15.66 4.25
CA LEU A 140 5.20 14.68 3.18
C LEU A 140 3.91 14.75 2.36
N LEU A 141 2.74 14.71 3.00
CA LEU A 141 1.45 14.72 2.30
C LEU A 141 1.25 16.01 1.50
N ASN A 142 1.69 17.16 2.02
CA ASN A 142 1.68 18.41 1.26
C ASN A 142 2.57 18.35 0.01
N TYR A 143 3.73 17.70 0.10
CA TYR A 143 4.61 17.49 -1.06
C TYR A 143 4.00 16.50 -2.06
N GLU A 144 3.56 15.34 -1.58
CA GLU A 144 3.04 14.24 -2.41
C GLU A 144 1.73 14.60 -3.11
N ARG A 145 0.91 15.49 -2.53
CA ARG A 145 -0.29 16.03 -3.19
C ARG A 145 0.02 16.64 -4.57
N GLU A 146 1.19 17.22 -4.73
CA GLU A 146 1.60 17.91 -5.97
C GLU A 146 2.58 17.09 -6.81
N HIS A 147 3.30 16.14 -6.20
CA HIS A 147 4.46 15.47 -6.82
C HIS A 147 4.37 13.93 -6.79
N GLY A 148 3.24 13.38 -6.37
CA GLY A 148 3.14 12.00 -5.92
C GLY A 148 1.87 11.28 -6.28
N ASN A 149 1.69 10.14 -5.61
CA ASN A 149 0.50 9.31 -5.64
C ASN A 149 0.28 8.69 -4.26
N ILE A 150 -0.80 9.10 -3.59
CA ILE A 150 -1.11 8.77 -2.20
C ILE A 150 -2.24 7.74 -2.16
N LEU A 151 -1.92 6.52 -1.74
CA LEU A 151 -2.90 5.44 -1.58
C LEU A 151 -3.31 5.26 -0.12
N TRP A 152 -4.60 5.04 0.09
CA TRP A 152 -5.18 4.79 1.41
C TRP A 152 -5.75 3.37 1.48
N VAL A 153 -5.28 2.57 2.42
CA VAL A 153 -5.75 1.19 2.65
C VAL A 153 -6.54 1.15 3.95
N MET A 154 -7.85 0.94 3.85
CA MET A 154 -8.76 1.30 4.94
C MET A 154 -9.62 0.12 5.42
N GLY A 155 -9.74 0.01 6.74
CA GLY A 155 -10.70 -0.85 7.42
C GLY A 155 -12.00 -0.14 7.78
N PRO A 156 -13.07 -0.89 8.10
CA PRO A 156 -14.40 -0.33 8.33
C PRO A 156 -14.51 0.57 9.58
N ALA A 157 -13.52 0.60 10.47
CA ALA A 157 -13.53 1.44 11.67
C ALA A 157 -13.74 2.94 11.37
N PHE A 158 -13.34 3.40 10.18
CA PHE A 158 -13.63 4.76 9.71
C PHE A 158 -15.11 5.04 9.51
N ALA A 159 -15.87 4.06 9.00
CA ALA A 159 -17.28 4.21 8.72
C ALA A 159 -18.14 4.24 10.01
N PHE A 160 -17.58 3.86 11.15
CA PHE A 160 -18.29 3.76 12.43
C PHE A 160 -18.32 5.06 13.23
N ASP A 161 -17.68 6.12 12.71
CA ASP A 161 -17.57 7.41 13.36
C ASP A 161 -17.82 8.54 12.36
N ALA A 162 -18.71 9.48 12.72
CA ALA A 162 -19.11 10.57 11.85
C ALA A 162 -17.95 11.51 11.47
N ASP A 163 -17.08 11.82 12.45
CA ASP A 163 -15.98 12.75 12.25
C ASP A 163 -14.87 12.13 11.40
N ALA A 164 -14.55 10.85 11.60
CA ALA A 164 -13.59 10.12 10.78
C ALA A 164 -14.04 10.00 9.32
N ARG A 165 -15.35 9.75 9.07
CA ARG A 165 -15.93 9.77 7.71
C ARG A 165 -15.75 11.15 7.07
N ARG A 166 -16.11 12.20 7.80
CA ARG A 166 -16.01 13.59 7.31
C ARG A 166 -14.56 14.02 7.06
N ALA A 167 -13.63 13.62 7.93
CA ALA A 167 -12.21 13.91 7.77
C ALA A 167 -11.64 13.23 6.53
N MET A 168 -11.99 11.96 6.28
CA MET A 168 -11.56 11.27 5.09
C MET A 168 -12.17 11.85 3.81
N GLU A 169 -13.44 12.26 3.84
CA GLU A 169 -14.06 13.02 2.75
C GLU A 169 -13.28 14.32 2.46
N ALA A 170 -12.89 15.08 3.49
CA ALA A 170 -12.07 16.28 3.32
C ALA A 170 -10.69 15.96 2.70
N MET A 171 -10.05 14.85 3.07
CA MET A 171 -8.79 14.41 2.45
C MET A 171 -8.97 14.18 0.95
N VAL A 172 -10.06 13.51 0.55
CA VAL A 172 -10.38 13.26 -0.88
C VAL A 172 -10.63 14.57 -1.61
N GLU A 173 -11.49 15.45 -1.08
CA GLU A 173 -11.87 16.70 -1.73
C GLU A 173 -10.70 17.70 -1.87
N ASN A 174 -9.65 17.58 -1.05
CA ASN A 174 -8.48 18.44 -1.09
C ASN A 174 -7.26 17.79 -1.78
N GLY A 175 -7.45 16.66 -2.47
CA GLY A 175 -6.42 16.04 -3.33
C GLY A 175 -5.36 15.22 -2.58
N TYR A 176 -5.59 14.84 -1.32
CA TYR A 176 -4.66 14.00 -0.55
C TYR A 176 -4.88 12.49 -0.74
N VAL A 177 -5.68 12.10 -1.73
CA VAL A 177 -6.08 10.72 -2.00
C VAL A 177 -6.10 10.50 -3.51
N ASP A 178 -5.18 9.71 -4.02
CA ASP A 178 -5.13 9.31 -5.43
C ASP A 178 -5.73 7.92 -5.67
N GLY A 179 -5.96 7.17 -4.59
CA GLY A 179 -6.63 5.88 -4.67
C GLY A 179 -6.95 5.28 -3.30
N LEU A 180 -8.03 4.50 -3.25
CA LEU A 180 -8.51 3.85 -2.03
C LEU A 180 -8.59 2.33 -2.21
N MET A 181 -8.05 1.58 -1.25
CA MET A 181 -8.15 0.11 -1.22
C MET A 181 -8.84 -0.33 0.08
N ALA A 182 -9.88 -1.14 -0.04
CA ALA A 182 -10.65 -1.63 1.09
C ALA A 182 -11.34 -2.96 0.78
N GLY A 183 -12.28 -3.35 1.64
CA GLY A 183 -13.19 -4.45 1.39
C GLY A 183 -14.66 -4.03 1.47
N ASN A 184 -15.56 -4.97 1.22
CA ASN A 184 -17.01 -4.77 1.21
C ASN A 184 -17.54 -4.03 2.46
N ALA A 185 -17.01 -4.37 3.64
CA ALA A 185 -17.46 -3.81 4.91
C ALA A 185 -17.28 -2.29 5.01
N LEU A 186 -16.13 -1.74 4.58
CA LEU A 186 -15.92 -0.29 4.64
C LEU A 186 -16.94 0.43 3.76
N ALA A 187 -17.04 0.03 2.50
CA ALA A 187 -17.92 0.69 1.53
C ALA A 187 -19.40 0.55 1.96
N THR A 188 -19.80 -0.62 2.44
CA THR A 188 -21.17 -0.86 2.91
C THR A 188 -21.51 0.06 4.08
N HIS A 189 -20.68 0.10 5.11
CA HIS A 189 -20.99 0.88 6.31
C HIS A 189 -20.81 2.38 6.11
N ASP A 190 -19.95 2.82 5.18
CA ASP A 190 -19.87 4.23 4.82
C ASP A 190 -21.16 4.70 4.11
N LEU A 191 -21.69 3.89 3.19
CA LEU A 191 -22.96 4.16 2.52
C LEU A 191 -24.16 4.03 3.49
N GLU A 192 -24.11 3.10 4.45
CA GLU A 192 -25.05 3.03 5.58
C GLU A 192 -25.03 4.30 6.41
N GLY A 193 -23.83 4.80 6.73
CA GLY A 193 -23.64 6.06 7.44
C GLY A 193 -24.23 7.25 6.68
N ALA A 194 -24.11 7.26 5.36
CA ALA A 194 -24.67 8.33 4.53
C ALA A 194 -26.20 8.26 4.43
N MET A 195 -26.78 7.06 4.30
CA MET A 195 -28.22 6.86 4.11
C MET A 195 -29.03 6.89 5.40
N PHE A 196 -28.52 6.28 6.46
CA PHE A 196 -29.26 6.05 7.71
C PHE A 196 -28.61 6.66 8.93
N HIS A 197 -27.42 7.28 8.77
CA HIS A 197 -26.62 7.78 9.89
C HIS A 197 -26.25 6.66 10.90
N THR A 198 -26.14 5.42 10.42
CA THR A 198 -25.76 4.27 11.24
C THR A 198 -24.64 3.46 10.61
N ALA A 199 -23.93 2.71 11.45
CA ALA A 199 -23.11 1.59 11.03
C ALA A 199 -23.46 0.37 11.90
N LEU A 200 -23.76 -0.76 11.27
CA LEU A 200 -24.32 -1.94 11.95
C LEU A 200 -25.56 -1.60 12.81
N GLY A 201 -26.35 -0.63 12.36
CA GLY A 201 -27.56 -0.21 13.06
C GLY A 201 -27.35 0.64 14.31
N GLN A 202 -26.12 1.07 14.59
CA GLN A 202 -25.80 2.00 15.66
C GLN A 202 -25.50 3.39 15.08
N ASP A 203 -26.08 4.44 15.66
CA ASP A 203 -25.86 5.81 15.22
C ASP A 203 -24.37 6.18 15.33
N ILE A 204 -23.78 6.65 14.22
CA ILE A 204 -22.33 6.86 14.08
C ILE A 204 -21.78 8.05 14.88
N TYR A 205 -22.64 8.82 15.55
CA TYR A 205 -22.22 9.93 16.40
C TYR A 205 -22.56 9.66 17.87
N THR A 206 -23.83 9.37 18.17
CA THR A 206 -24.34 9.17 19.53
C THR A 206 -24.11 7.76 20.07
N GLN A 207 -23.73 6.81 19.22
CA GLN A 207 -23.51 5.41 19.58
C GLN A 207 -24.78 4.72 20.14
N LYS A 208 -25.97 5.22 19.82
CA LYS A 208 -27.25 4.61 20.21
C LYS A 208 -27.73 3.65 19.11
N SER A 209 -28.13 2.45 19.49
CA SER A 209 -28.72 1.49 18.55
C SER A 209 -30.08 1.98 18.05
N HIS A 210 -30.31 1.87 16.74
CA HIS A 210 -31.61 2.11 16.13
C HIS A 210 -32.50 0.86 16.27
N PRO A 211 -33.81 1.02 16.52
CA PRO A 211 -34.76 -0.08 16.40
C PRO A 211 -34.65 -0.71 15.01
N ASN A 212 -34.50 -2.04 14.96
CA ASN A 212 -34.27 -2.81 13.72
C ASN A 212 -33.02 -2.41 12.91
N GLY A 213 -32.06 -1.70 13.52
CA GLY A 213 -30.88 -1.20 12.81
C GLY A 213 -29.99 -2.27 12.18
N HIS A 214 -30.08 -3.53 12.64
CA HIS A 214 -29.36 -4.64 12.01
C HIS A 214 -29.75 -4.87 10.54
N TYR A 215 -30.90 -4.38 10.07
CA TYR A 215 -31.26 -4.41 8.66
C TYR A 215 -30.59 -3.32 7.83
N ASN A 216 -30.11 -2.22 8.43
CA ASN A 216 -29.70 -1.02 7.69
C ASN A 216 -28.59 -1.32 6.66
N HIS A 217 -27.53 -2.02 7.04
CA HIS A 217 -26.46 -2.40 6.11
C HIS A 217 -26.95 -3.34 5.00
N LEU A 218 -27.84 -4.30 5.31
CA LEU A 218 -28.42 -5.22 4.33
C LEU A 218 -29.33 -4.47 3.34
N ASP A 219 -30.11 -3.52 3.83
CA ASP A 219 -30.95 -2.64 3.01
C ASP A 219 -30.09 -1.80 2.06
N VAL A 220 -28.97 -1.24 2.55
CA VAL A 220 -28.02 -0.52 1.69
C VAL A 220 -27.45 -1.44 0.63
N ILE A 221 -26.91 -2.61 1.00
CA ILE A 221 -26.39 -3.59 0.04
C ILE A 221 -27.43 -3.90 -1.04
N ASN A 222 -28.66 -4.21 -0.65
CA ASN A 222 -29.72 -4.56 -1.58
C ASN A 222 -30.07 -3.38 -2.50
N ARG A 223 -30.09 -2.15 -1.99
CA ARG A 223 -30.34 -0.94 -2.78
C ARG A 223 -29.20 -0.64 -3.76
N VAL A 224 -27.94 -0.76 -3.34
CA VAL A 224 -26.79 -0.59 -4.24
C VAL A 224 -26.84 -1.64 -5.36
N ARG A 225 -27.11 -2.90 -5.03
CA ARG A 225 -27.28 -3.97 -6.02
C ARG A 225 -28.46 -3.71 -6.96
N LYS A 226 -29.56 -3.13 -6.47
CA LYS A 226 -30.71 -2.75 -7.29
C LYS A 226 -30.37 -1.60 -8.25
N SER A 227 -29.60 -0.62 -7.81
CA SER A 227 -29.06 0.46 -8.67
C SER A 227 -27.98 -0.05 -9.64
N GLY A 228 -27.35 -1.18 -9.35
CA GLY A 228 -26.37 -1.85 -10.19
C GLY A 228 -24.92 -1.40 -9.95
N SER A 229 -24.71 -0.29 -9.25
CA SER A 229 -23.39 0.22 -8.87
C SER A 229 -23.50 1.25 -7.73
N ILE A 230 -22.40 1.49 -7.02
CA ILE A 230 -22.24 2.57 -6.03
C ILE A 230 -22.48 3.95 -6.66
N PRO A 231 -21.89 4.32 -7.83
CA PRO A 231 -22.22 5.59 -8.48
C PRO A 231 -23.70 5.76 -8.77
N GLN A 232 -24.37 4.74 -9.32
CA GLN A 232 -25.81 4.82 -9.61
C GLN A 232 -26.64 4.92 -8.33
N PHE A 233 -26.25 4.19 -7.28
CA PHE A 233 -26.89 4.30 -5.96
C PHE A 233 -26.79 5.71 -5.37
N ILE A 234 -25.63 6.35 -5.49
CA ILE A 234 -25.42 7.74 -5.05
C ILE A 234 -26.41 8.67 -5.75
N GLU A 235 -26.60 8.51 -7.07
CA GLU A 235 -27.55 9.30 -7.85
C GLU A 235 -29.02 9.00 -7.48
N ASP A 236 -29.40 7.72 -7.47
CA ASP A 236 -30.78 7.26 -7.24
C ASP A 236 -31.30 7.69 -5.86
N TYR A 237 -30.44 7.64 -4.84
CA TYR A 237 -30.80 7.91 -3.45
C TYR A 237 -30.30 9.28 -2.95
N LYS A 238 -29.70 10.09 -3.83
CA LYS A 238 -29.20 11.43 -3.53
C LYS A 238 -28.24 11.45 -2.33
N ILE A 239 -27.32 10.50 -2.31
CA ILE A 239 -26.24 10.47 -1.32
C ILE A 239 -25.32 11.69 -1.56
N ASP A 240 -25.00 12.43 -0.51
CA ASP A 240 -24.32 13.72 -0.60
C ASP A 240 -23.07 13.85 0.29
N ASN A 241 -22.70 12.77 0.98
CA ASN A 241 -21.56 12.72 1.92
C ASN A 241 -20.94 11.32 1.99
N GLY A 242 -19.74 11.24 2.57
CA GLY A 242 -19.06 9.99 2.88
C GLY A 242 -17.82 9.71 2.02
N ILE A 243 -17.11 8.65 2.39
CA ILE A 243 -15.85 8.24 1.77
C ILE A 243 -16.08 7.77 0.34
N MET A 244 -17.03 6.87 0.12
CA MET A 244 -17.34 6.33 -1.21
C MET A 244 -17.95 7.40 -2.11
N TYR A 245 -18.81 8.26 -1.54
CA TYR A 245 -19.37 9.40 -2.24
C TYR A 245 -18.28 10.35 -2.76
N SER A 246 -17.37 10.77 -1.87
CA SER A 246 -16.28 11.68 -2.25
C SER A 246 -15.33 11.05 -3.27
N CYS A 247 -15.06 9.74 -3.16
CA CYS A 247 -14.28 9.02 -4.17
C CYS A 247 -14.98 9.04 -5.55
N VAL A 248 -16.28 8.74 -5.62
CA VAL A 248 -17.04 8.76 -6.89
C VAL A 248 -17.09 10.17 -7.47
N LYS A 249 -17.45 11.17 -6.65
CA LYS A 249 -17.56 12.58 -7.05
C LYS A 249 -16.25 13.14 -7.60
N ASN A 250 -15.13 12.82 -6.96
CA ASN A 250 -13.79 13.29 -7.34
C ASN A 250 -13.06 12.33 -8.31
N LYS A 251 -13.73 11.25 -8.76
CA LYS A 251 -13.18 10.24 -9.68
C LYS A 251 -11.90 9.57 -9.15
N ILE A 252 -11.83 9.39 -7.82
CA ILE A 252 -10.76 8.65 -7.19
C ILE A 252 -11.00 7.15 -7.43
N PRO A 253 -10.03 6.43 -8.03
CA PRO A 253 -10.14 5.00 -8.23
C PRO A 253 -10.15 4.28 -6.88
N PHE A 254 -11.00 3.26 -6.76
CA PHE A 254 -11.01 2.40 -5.60
C PHE A 254 -11.07 0.92 -5.96
N VAL A 255 -10.46 0.09 -5.11
CA VAL A 255 -10.51 -1.37 -5.21
C VAL A 255 -11.13 -1.93 -3.93
N LEU A 256 -12.23 -2.66 -4.09
CA LEU A 256 -12.90 -3.38 -3.01
C LEU A 256 -12.63 -4.88 -3.17
N THR A 257 -11.80 -5.46 -2.32
CA THR A 257 -11.54 -6.90 -2.36
C THR A 257 -12.51 -7.67 -1.47
N GLY A 258 -12.98 -8.80 -1.98
CA GLY A 258 -13.93 -9.65 -1.27
C GLY A 258 -13.26 -10.45 -0.14
N SER A 259 -14.05 -10.78 0.87
CA SER A 259 -13.68 -11.63 1.99
C SER A 259 -14.76 -12.68 2.26
N ILE A 260 -14.37 -13.79 2.88
CA ILE A 260 -15.29 -14.89 3.24
C ILE A 260 -16.38 -14.49 4.23
N ARG A 261 -16.32 -13.29 4.80
CA ARG A 261 -17.30 -12.74 5.74
C ARG A 261 -18.29 -11.77 5.11
N ASP A 262 -18.18 -11.51 3.81
CA ASP A 262 -18.94 -10.43 3.18
C ASP A 262 -20.44 -10.74 3.08
N ASP A 263 -21.27 -9.82 3.56
CA ASP A 263 -22.70 -9.78 3.28
C ASP A 263 -22.94 -9.16 1.89
N GLY A 264 -23.84 -9.73 1.08
CA GLY A 264 -24.16 -9.22 -0.26
C GLY A 264 -23.42 -9.97 -1.37
N PRO A 265 -22.26 -9.47 -1.86
CA PRO A 265 -21.60 -8.18 -1.59
C PRO A 265 -22.11 -7.03 -2.48
N LEU A 266 -21.54 -5.82 -2.33
CA LEU A 266 -21.72 -4.71 -3.27
C LEU A 266 -21.22 -5.10 -4.69
N PRO A 267 -21.80 -4.56 -5.78
CA PRO A 267 -21.46 -4.93 -7.16
C PRO A 267 -19.98 -4.76 -7.53
N GLU A 268 -19.31 -3.75 -6.97
CA GLU A 268 -17.90 -3.42 -7.23
C GLU A 268 -16.90 -4.35 -6.54
N VAL A 269 -17.36 -5.22 -5.65
CA VAL A 269 -16.46 -6.09 -4.88
C VAL A 269 -15.89 -7.20 -5.77
N ILE A 270 -14.56 -7.26 -5.82
CA ILE A 270 -13.82 -8.30 -6.52
C ILE A 270 -13.71 -9.53 -5.60
N GLY A 271 -14.61 -10.50 -5.80
CA GLY A 271 -14.68 -11.72 -4.99
C GLY A 271 -13.51 -12.69 -5.21
N ASN A 272 -12.85 -12.66 -6.37
CA ASN A 272 -11.69 -13.48 -6.64
C ASN A 272 -10.43 -12.86 -6.01
N ALA A 273 -9.81 -13.56 -5.06
CA ALA A 273 -8.65 -13.05 -4.31
C ALA A 273 -7.45 -12.68 -5.20
N TYR A 274 -7.21 -13.41 -6.30
CA TYR A 274 -6.09 -13.13 -7.19
C TYR A 274 -6.38 -11.96 -8.12
N GLU A 275 -7.62 -11.81 -8.59
CA GLU A 275 -8.04 -10.63 -9.35
C GLU A 275 -8.02 -9.39 -8.45
N GLY A 276 -8.51 -9.51 -7.22
CA GLY A 276 -8.50 -8.43 -6.22
C GLY A 276 -7.08 -7.99 -5.90
N GLN A 277 -6.17 -8.93 -5.62
CA GLN A 277 -4.76 -8.63 -5.42
C GLN A 277 -4.12 -7.99 -6.68
N THR A 278 -4.47 -8.47 -7.88
CA THR A 278 -3.97 -7.88 -9.14
C THR A 278 -4.41 -6.43 -9.29
N ALA A 279 -5.68 -6.13 -9.00
CA ALA A 279 -6.21 -4.78 -9.02
C ALA A 279 -5.54 -3.88 -7.98
N MET A 280 -5.33 -4.37 -6.76
CA MET A 280 -4.58 -3.63 -5.73
C MET A 280 -3.13 -3.35 -6.19
N ARG A 281 -2.44 -4.35 -6.74
CA ARG A 281 -1.07 -4.19 -7.25
C ARG A 281 -0.97 -3.09 -8.33
N GLN A 282 -1.95 -3.01 -9.23
CA GLN A 282 -1.98 -1.97 -10.27
C GLN A 282 -2.09 -0.55 -9.69
N MET A 283 -2.68 -0.39 -8.50
CA MET A 283 -2.65 0.88 -7.77
C MET A 283 -1.27 1.08 -7.13
N VAL A 284 -0.78 0.08 -6.39
CA VAL A 284 0.49 0.14 -5.66
C VAL A 284 1.69 0.45 -6.57
N GLU A 285 1.70 -0.04 -7.80
CA GLU A 285 2.76 0.22 -8.78
C GLU A 285 2.96 1.72 -9.10
N LYS A 286 1.96 2.56 -8.83
CA LYS A 286 2.04 4.02 -9.03
C LYS A 286 2.32 4.78 -7.73
N ALA A 287 2.22 4.12 -6.58
CA ALA A 287 2.24 4.77 -5.29
C ALA A 287 3.63 5.33 -4.97
N THR A 288 3.64 6.54 -4.42
CA THR A 288 4.82 7.12 -3.74
C THR A 288 4.61 7.19 -2.24
N THR A 289 3.36 7.20 -1.79
CA THR A 289 2.99 7.07 -0.38
C THR A 289 1.80 6.14 -0.23
N VAL A 290 1.87 5.22 0.73
CA VAL A 290 0.79 4.28 1.07
C VAL A 290 0.51 4.36 2.56
N ILE A 291 -0.75 4.58 2.94
CA ILE A 291 -1.17 4.72 4.33
C ILE A 291 -2.19 3.62 4.64
N CYS A 292 -1.80 2.67 5.49
CA CYS A 292 -2.60 1.51 5.87
C CYS A 292 -3.20 1.68 7.27
N LEU A 293 -4.52 1.48 7.41
CA LEU A 293 -5.28 1.94 8.58
C LEU A 293 -6.34 0.94 9.02
N ALA A 294 -6.25 0.44 10.26
CA ALA A 294 -7.26 -0.41 10.92
C ALA A 294 -7.72 -1.63 10.10
N THR A 295 -6.82 -2.27 9.33
CA THR A 295 -7.16 -3.40 8.45
C THR A 295 -6.01 -4.38 8.29
N MET A 296 -5.75 -5.22 9.30
CA MET A 296 -4.62 -6.16 9.28
C MET A 296 -4.47 -6.94 7.96
N LEU A 297 -5.56 -7.50 7.42
CA LEU A 297 -5.51 -8.29 6.18
C LEU A 297 -5.05 -7.45 4.97
N HIS A 298 -5.68 -6.31 4.72
CA HIS A 298 -5.35 -5.47 3.56
C HIS A 298 -4.02 -4.75 3.75
N THR A 299 -3.68 -4.37 4.98
CA THR A 299 -2.37 -3.79 5.35
C THR A 299 -1.25 -4.74 4.98
N ILE A 300 -1.34 -6.01 5.40
CA ILE A 300 -0.30 -7.01 5.12
C ILE A 300 -0.27 -7.35 3.63
N ALA A 301 -1.43 -7.52 2.99
CA ALA A 301 -1.49 -7.77 1.55
C ALA A 301 -0.81 -6.65 0.76
N THR A 302 -1.09 -5.39 1.12
CA THR A 302 -0.49 -4.22 0.48
C THR A 302 1.01 -4.13 0.76
N GLY A 303 1.46 -4.34 2.00
CA GLY A 303 2.89 -4.36 2.33
C GLY A 303 3.68 -5.33 1.47
N ASN A 304 3.15 -6.54 1.23
CA ASN A 304 3.78 -7.53 0.34
C ASN A 304 3.86 -7.08 -1.13
N MET A 305 3.09 -6.07 -1.53
CA MET A 305 3.08 -5.52 -2.88
C MET A 305 3.88 -4.22 -3.01
N THR A 306 4.22 -3.57 -1.89
CA THR A 306 4.84 -2.25 -1.86
C THR A 306 6.37 -2.37 -1.78
N PRO A 307 7.11 -2.00 -2.84
CA PRO A 307 8.56 -1.85 -2.76
C PRO A 307 8.94 -0.61 -1.92
N SER A 308 10.20 -0.52 -1.50
CA SER A 308 10.74 0.66 -0.81
C SER A 308 11.07 1.82 -1.75
N TYR A 309 10.95 1.60 -3.07
CA TYR A 309 11.29 2.56 -4.11
C TYR A 309 10.36 2.44 -5.30
N THR A 310 10.32 3.50 -6.11
CA THR A 310 9.71 3.49 -7.44
C THR A 310 10.62 4.20 -8.43
N VAL A 311 10.48 3.84 -9.71
CA VAL A 311 11.20 4.48 -10.82
C VAL A 311 10.23 5.38 -11.57
N THR A 312 10.53 6.68 -11.62
CA THR A 312 9.68 7.67 -12.29
C THR A 312 9.76 7.54 -13.82
N ALA A 313 8.88 8.27 -14.52
CA ALA A 313 8.91 8.34 -15.99
C ALA A 313 10.25 8.90 -16.52
N GLU A 314 10.85 9.82 -15.76
CA GLU A 314 12.15 10.44 -16.00
C GLU A 314 13.34 9.54 -15.62
N LYS A 315 13.09 8.29 -15.23
CA LYS A 315 14.09 7.31 -14.77
C LYS A 315 14.80 7.69 -13.48
N GLU A 316 14.18 8.53 -12.65
CA GLU A 316 14.66 8.81 -11.31
C GLU A 316 14.16 7.76 -10.32
N ILE A 317 15.02 7.38 -9.38
CA ILE A 317 14.67 6.45 -8.31
C ILE A 317 14.33 7.29 -7.08
N ARG A 318 13.12 7.09 -6.54
CA ARG A 318 12.65 7.79 -5.33
C ARG A 318 12.08 6.81 -4.31
N PRO A 319 12.09 7.14 -3.02
CA PRO A 319 11.53 6.26 -2.01
C PRO A 319 10.01 6.17 -2.13
N VAL A 320 9.47 5.04 -1.69
CA VAL A 320 8.04 4.86 -1.43
C VAL A 320 7.84 4.84 0.08
N PHE A 321 6.99 5.73 0.58
CA PHE A 321 6.69 5.84 1.99
C PHE A 321 5.52 4.93 2.36
N LEU A 322 5.72 4.01 3.29
CA LEU A 322 4.67 3.13 3.79
C LEU A 322 4.37 3.47 5.24
N TYR A 323 3.14 3.86 5.54
CA TYR A 323 2.66 4.11 6.88
C TYR A 323 1.67 3.03 7.30
N THR A 324 1.71 2.67 8.58
CA THR A 324 0.73 1.78 9.19
C THR A 324 0.24 2.36 10.50
N VAL A 325 -1.08 2.45 10.63
CA VAL A 325 -1.74 2.97 11.82
C VAL A 325 -2.78 1.97 12.30
N ASP A 326 -2.63 1.51 13.53
CA ASP A 326 -3.59 0.63 14.17
C ASP A 326 -3.56 0.86 15.68
N ALA A 327 -4.69 0.60 16.36
CA ALA A 327 -4.73 0.65 17.81
C ALA A 327 -4.03 -0.58 18.43
N ASP A 328 -3.94 -1.67 17.66
CA ASP A 328 -3.28 -2.91 18.07
C ASP A 328 -1.80 -2.93 17.62
N GLU A 329 -0.93 -2.95 18.62
CA GLU A 329 0.52 -3.12 18.45
C GLU A 329 0.88 -4.43 17.71
N PHE A 330 0.07 -5.46 17.85
CA PHE A 330 0.26 -6.72 17.12
C PHE A 330 0.13 -6.53 15.61
N VAL A 331 -0.86 -5.75 15.15
CA VAL A 331 -1.11 -5.52 13.72
C VAL A 331 0.06 -4.73 13.12
N VAL A 332 0.52 -3.68 13.80
CA VAL A 332 1.62 -2.87 13.27
C VAL A 332 2.94 -3.63 13.21
N ASN A 333 3.22 -4.47 14.21
CA ASN A 333 4.45 -5.27 14.24
C ASN A 333 4.42 -6.41 13.21
N LYS A 334 3.24 -6.96 12.91
CA LYS A 334 3.11 -8.02 11.90
C LYS A 334 3.51 -7.60 10.49
N LEU A 335 3.38 -6.32 10.17
CA LEU A 335 3.81 -5.79 8.88
C LEU A 335 5.34 -5.79 8.76
N LEU A 336 6.04 -5.36 9.81
CA LEU A 336 7.51 -5.39 9.88
C LEU A 336 8.04 -6.83 9.85
N ASP A 337 7.39 -7.75 10.59
CA ASP A 337 7.72 -9.19 10.61
C ASP A 337 7.63 -9.84 9.21
N ARG A 338 6.84 -9.28 8.29
CA ARG A 338 6.62 -9.79 6.93
C ARG A 338 7.44 -9.06 5.86
N GLY A 339 8.53 -8.40 6.27
CA GLY A 339 9.53 -7.88 5.36
C GLY A 339 9.25 -6.47 4.84
N SER A 340 8.20 -5.78 5.29
CA SER A 340 7.95 -4.36 4.99
C SER A 340 8.76 -3.44 5.91
N LEU A 341 10.08 -3.59 5.88
CA LEU A 341 11.02 -3.00 6.84
C LEU A 341 11.15 -1.46 6.76
N SER A 342 10.70 -0.82 5.69
CA SER A 342 10.64 0.66 5.58
C SER A 342 9.37 1.28 6.16
N ALA A 343 8.45 0.48 6.71
CA ALA A 343 7.18 0.97 7.21
C ALA A 343 7.34 1.86 8.46
N THR A 344 6.74 3.05 8.43
CA THR A 344 6.59 3.91 9.60
C THR A 344 5.31 3.53 10.33
N THR A 345 5.42 2.99 11.55
CA THR A 345 4.26 2.52 12.33
C THR A 345 3.83 3.54 13.38
N ILE A 346 2.52 3.69 13.57
CA ILE A 346 1.90 4.56 14.58
C ILE A 346 0.83 3.75 15.31
N VAL A 347 0.98 3.58 16.63
CA VAL A 347 0.01 2.85 17.45
C VAL A 347 -0.98 3.86 18.02
N THR A 348 -2.17 3.97 17.41
CA THR A 348 -3.21 4.92 17.83
C THR A 348 -4.58 4.57 17.24
N ASN A 349 -5.65 5.16 17.77
CA ASN A 349 -6.98 5.06 17.16
C ASN A 349 -6.96 5.80 15.80
N VAL A 350 -7.42 5.13 14.75
CA VAL A 350 -7.45 5.69 13.40
C VAL A 350 -8.36 6.91 13.24
N GLN A 351 -9.39 7.04 14.09
CA GLN A 351 -10.28 8.21 14.15
C GLN A 351 -9.51 9.44 14.65
N ASP A 352 -8.72 9.27 15.71
CA ASP A 352 -7.84 10.35 16.21
C ASP A 352 -6.76 10.71 15.20
N PHE A 353 -6.14 9.70 14.58
CA PHE A 353 -5.12 9.89 13.54
C PHE A 353 -5.63 10.74 12.38
N ILE A 354 -6.78 10.41 11.80
CA ILE A 354 -7.30 11.14 10.64
C ILE A 354 -7.71 12.57 11.04
N MET A 355 -8.30 12.75 12.22
CA MET A 355 -8.66 14.07 12.73
C MET A 355 -7.44 14.95 13.00
N LEU A 356 -6.36 14.40 13.54
CA LEU A 356 -5.09 15.11 13.67
C LEU A 356 -4.48 15.44 12.30
N THR A 357 -4.62 14.53 11.34
CA THR A 357 -4.08 14.71 9.99
C THR A 357 -4.78 15.86 9.26
N VAL A 358 -6.11 15.90 9.23
CA VAL A 358 -6.84 17.00 8.56
C VAL A 358 -6.59 18.36 9.23
N LYS A 359 -6.46 18.39 10.57
CA LYS A 359 -6.09 19.60 11.31
C LYS A 359 -4.67 20.06 11.01
N GLY A 360 -3.72 19.13 10.97
CA GLY A 360 -2.33 19.40 10.64
C GLY A 360 -2.13 19.89 9.21
N LEU A 361 -2.99 19.44 8.29
CA LEU A 361 -3.04 19.91 6.91
C LEU A 361 -3.87 21.20 6.73
N GLY A 362 -4.63 21.62 7.75
CA GLY A 362 -5.45 22.83 7.71
C GLY A 362 -6.66 22.74 6.78
N ILE A 363 -7.23 21.54 6.58
CA ILE A 363 -8.35 21.31 5.66
C ILE A 363 -9.68 21.02 6.38
N LEU A 364 -9.65 20.92 7.71
CA LEU A 364 -10.81 20.87 8.62
C LEU A 364 -10.40 21.36 10.00
#